data_AF-A0A1G3U7C9-F1
#
_entry.id   AF-A0A1G3U7C9-F1
#
_cell.length_a   1.000
_cell.length_b   1.000
_cell.length_c   1.000
_cell.angle_alpha   90.00
_cell.angle_beta   90.00
_cell.angle_gamma   90.00
#
_symmetry.space_group_name_H-M   'P 1'
#
loop_
_entity.id
_entity.type
_entity.pdbx_description
1 polymer ?
#
loop_
_entity_poly.entity_id
_entity_poly.type
_entity_poly.pdbx_seq_one_letter_code
_entity_poly.pdbx_strand_id
1 'polypeptide(L)'
;MELKDVILSTLAEMEDIKPDINNQKSIDDFQLVIKQEIKPEVKQEIEPEIEEEQVICNEMLFLTSIRERLLVLFEGFQAPNNTNIEAKVDMTLNFLEYVLVTIDSRIDELERGSRK
;
A
#
# COMPACT_ATOMS: atom_id res chain seq x y z
N MET A 1 6.28 -18.18 31.04
CA MET A 1 6.28 -18.82 29.71
C MET A 1 7.49 -18.27 28.98
N GLU A 2 8.40 -19.12 28.51
CA GLU A 2 9.60 -18.64 27.82
C GLU A 2 9.21 -18.18 26.41
N LEU A 3 9.91 -17.18 25.85
CA LEU A 3 9.60 -16.61 24.52
C LEU A 3 9.57 -17.69 23.42
N LYS A 4 10.37 -18.74 23.58
CA LYS A 4 10.42 -19.89 22.69
C LYS A 4 9.10 -20.65 22.66
N ASP A 5 8.45 -20.83 23.81
CA ASP A 5 7.18 -21.54 23.93
C ASP A 5 6.03 -20.76 23.27
N VAL A 6 6.07 -19.42 23.36
CA VAL A 6 5.09 -18.53 22.72
C VAL A 6 5.21 -18.60 21.20
N ILE A 7 6.44 -18.55 20.68
CA ILE A 7 6.69 -18.62 19.22
C ILE A 7 6.29 -19.99 18.66
N LEU A 8 6.60 -21.08 19.37
CA LEU A 8 6.19 -22.43 18.97
C LEU A 8 4.67 -22.60 19.01
N SER A 9 3.97 -21.98 19.96
CA SER A 9 2.50 -22.03 20.00
C SER A 9 1.88 -21.27 18.83
N THR A 10 2.42 -20.10 18.47
CA THR A 10 1.93 -19.33 17.32
C THR A 10 2.20 -20.02 15.98
N LEU A 11 3.37 -20.65 15.84
CA LEU A 11 3.71 -21.43 14.64
C LEU A 11 2.78 -22.65 14.49
N ALA A 12 2.48 -23.34 15.59
CA ALA A 12 1.54 -24.46 15.58
C ALA A 12 0.11 -24.02 15.21
N GLU A 13 -0.36 -22.87 15.72
CA GLU A 13 -1.66 -22.29 15.34
C GLU A 13 -1.75 -21.93 13.84
N MET A 14 -0.64 -21.52 13.23
CA MET A 14 -0.60 -21.18 11.80
C MET A 14 -0.52 -22.41 10.88
N GLU A 15 0.08 -23.52 11.34
CA GLU A 15 0.22 -24.75 10.54
C GLU A 15 -1.12 -25.48 10.35
N ASP A 16 -2.06 -25.32 11.28
CA ASP A 16 -3.43 -25.84 11.18
C ASP A 16 -4.31 -25.03 10.20
N ILE A 17 -3.88 -23.83 9.78
CA ILE A 17 -4.55 -23.04 8.75
C ILE A 17 -4.07 -23.53 7.38
N LYS A 18 -4.65 -24.64 6.91
CA LYS A 18 -4.56 -25.00 5.49
C LYS A 18 -5.16 -23.87 4.67
N PRO A 19 -4.45 -23.28 3.69
CA PRO A 19 -5.08 -22.36 2.76
C PRO A 19 -6.09 -23.15 1.94
N ASP A 20 -7.37 -22.94 2.21
CA ASP A 20 -8.44 -23.43 1.35
C ASP A 20 -8.37 -22.64 0.04
N ILE A 21 -7.72 -23.23 -0.97
CA ILE A 21 -7.42 -22.62 -2.28
C ILE A 21 -8.68 -22.57 -3.18
N ASN A 22 -9.87 -22.43 -2.60
CA ASN A 22 -11.13 -22.47 -3.35
C ASN A 22 -12.15 -21.39 -2.99
N ASN A 23 -11.69 -20.24 -2.50
CA ASN A 23 -12.48 -19.01 -2.58
C ASN A 23 -11.72 -17.98 -3.42
N GLN A 24 -11.92 -18.09 -4.72
CA GLN A 24 -11.78 -16.97 -5.66
C GLN A 24 -12.77 -15.87 -5.25
N LYS A 25 -12.42 -15.11 -4.20
CA LYS A 25 -12.95 -13.77 -4.01
C LYS A 25 -12.14 -12.90 -4.95
N SER A 26 -12.70 -12.73 -6.15
CA SER A 26 -12.23 -11.87 -7.22
C SER A 26 -11.79 -10.52 -6.65
N ILE A 27 -10.54 -10.17 -6.93
CA ILE A 27 -9.95 -8.84 -6.69
C ILE A 27 -10.73 -7.75 -7.48
N ASP A 28 -11.58 -8.14 -8.43
CA ASP A 28 -12.47 -7.25 -9.18
C ASP A 28 -13.46 -6.43 -8.34
N ASP A 29 -13.85 -6.88 -7.13
CA ASP A 29 -14.78 -6.11 -6.30
C ASP A 29 -14.15 -4.82 -5.73
N PHE A 30 -12.82 -4.73 -5.64
CA PHE A 30 -12.15 -3.49 -5.19
C PHE A 30 -11.95 -2.46 -6.30
N GLN A 31 -12.10 -2.84 -7.58
CA GLN A 31 -11.92 -1.92 -8.71
C GLN A 31 -13.22 -1.20 -9.14
N LEU A 32 -14.40 -1.66 -8.71
CA LEU A 32 -15.68 -1.14 -9.22
C LEU A 32 -16.21 0.12 -8.54
N VAL A 33 -15.59 0.59 -7.45
CA VAL A 33 -16.13 1.74 -6.68
C VAL A 33 -15.59 3.10 -7.14
N ILE A 34 -14.50 3.17 -7.92
CA ILE A 34 -13.79 4.45 -8.20
C ILE A 34 -13.84 4.85 -9.69
N LYS A 35 -14.98 4.65 -10.37
CA LYS A 35 -15.18 5.11 -11.76
C LYS A 35 -16.35 6.06 -11.96
N GLN A 36 -17.04 6.46 -10.89
CA GLN A 36 -18.14 7.41 -11.01
C GLN A 36 -17.74 8.77 -10.46
N GLU A 37 -17.93 9.77 -11.34
CA GLU A 37 -17.94 11.20 -11.09
C GLU A 37 -16.61 11.96 -11.22
N ILE A 38 -16.25 12.28 -12.47
CA ILE A 38 -15.68 13.59 -12.77
C ILE A 38 -16.42 14.15 -14.00
N LYS A 39 -17.37 15.04 -13.76
CA LYS A 39 -18.03 15.88 -14.76
C LYS A 39 -17.52 17.30 -14.52
N PRO A 40 -16.88 17.99 -15.47
CA PRO A 40 -16.37 19.33 -15.24
C PRO A 40 -17.49 20.33 -15.53
N GLU A 41 -18.03 20.96 -14.50
CA GLU A 41 -18.82 22.19 -14.65
C GLU A 41 -18.13 23.35 -13.93
N VAL A 42 -17.83 24.37 -14.73
CA VAL A 42 -17.07 25.59 -14.44
C VAL A 42 -18.00 26.62 -13.77
N LYS A 43 -17.58 27.27 -12.66
CA LYS A 43 -17.45 28.75 -12.49
C LYS A 43 -17.34 29.23 -11.02
N GLN A 44 -16.19 29.87 -10.75
CA GLN A 44 -15.96 31.15 -10.05
C GLN A 44 -16.29 31.30 -8.54
N GLU A 45 -15.26 31.22 -7.69
CA GLU A 45 -14.78 32.31 -6.80
C GLU A 45 -13.36 31.94 -6.29
N ILE A 46 -12.47 32.93 -6.14
CA ILE A 46 -11.01 32.74 -6.04
C ILE A 46 -10.56 32.92 -4.58
N GLU A 47 -9.83 31.93 -4.04
CA GLU A 47 -8.47 32.05 -3.44
C GLU A 47 -8.09 31.18 -2.20
N PRO A 48 -8.92 30.30 -1.60
CA PRO A 48 -8.40 29.23 -0.73
C PRO A 48 -8.58 27.80 -1.26
N GLU A 49 -9.56 27.57 -2.15
CA GLU A 49 -9.98 26.21 -2.55
C GLU A 49 -8.98 25.51 -3.49
N ILE A 50 -8.20 26.29 -4.25
CA ILE A 50 -7.23 25.79 -5.24
C ILE A 50 -6.05 25.08 -4.56
N GLU A 51 -5.60 25.57 -3.40
CA GLU A 51 -4.48 24.96 -2.68
C GLU A 51 -4.90 23.63 -2.02
N GLU A 52 -6.10 23.58 -1.44
CA GLU A 52 -6.65 22.36 -0.85
C GLU A 52 -6.88 21.27 -1.91
N GLU A 53 -7.47 21.61 -3.07
CA GLU A 53 -7.63 20.68 -4.18
C GLU A 53 -6.29 20.17 -4.71
N GLN A 54 -5.26 21.03 -4.80
CA GLN A 54 -3.92 20.61 -5.23
C GLN A 54 -3.25 19.66 -4.23
N VAL A 55 -3.43 19.89 -2.92
CA VAL A 55 -2.91 19.00 -1.87
C VAL A 55 -3.61 17.64 -1.94
N ILE A 56 -4.94 17.61 -2.10
CA ILE A 56 -5.72 16.38 -2.24
C ILE A 56 -5.31 15.62 -3.51
N CYS A 57 -5.15 16.31 -4.64
CA CYS A 57 -4.67 15.71 -5.88
C CYS A 57 -3.26 15.11 -5.74
N ASN A 58 -2.35 15.81 -5.06
CA ASN A 58 -1.00 15.30 -4.81
C ASN A 58 -1.01 14.07 -3.91
N GLU A 59 -1.85 14.06 -2.87
CA GLU A 59 -1.94 12.92 -1.96
C GLU A 59 -2.56 11.70 -2.63
N MET A 60 -3.60 11.89 -3.43
CA MET A 60 -4.19 10.83 -4.24
C MET A 60 -3.14 10.20 -5.18
N LEU A 61 -2.31 11.03 -5.83
CA LEU A 61 -1.24 10.56 -6.71
C LEU A 61 -0.16 9.80 -5.94
N PHE A 62 0.27 10.33 -4.79
CA PHE A 62 1.24 9.68 -3.91
C PHE A 62 0.78 8.29 -3.49
N LEU A 63 -0.44 8.19 -2.92
CA LEU A 63 -1.03 6.94 -2.46
C LEU A 63 -1.25 5.94 -3.60
N THR A 64 -1.68 6.43 -4.78
CA THR A 64 -1.83 5.61 -5.98
C THR A 64 -0.49 5.00 -6.41
N SER A 65 0.59 5.79 -6.37
CA SER A 65 1.92 5.31 -6.74
C SER A 65 2.46 4.25 -5.78
N ILE A 66 2.25 4.40 -4.47
CA ILE A 66 2.65 3.40 -3.46
C ILE A 66 1.85 2.11 -3.65
N ARG A 67 0.54 2.23 -3.88
CA ARG A 67 -0.33 1.08 -4.16
C ARG A 67 0.15 0.29 -5.37
N GLU A 68 0.42 0.95 -6.48
CA GLU A 68 0.88 0.29 -7.72
C GLU A 68 2.23 -0.42 -7.50
N ARG A 69 3.17 0.21 -6.80
CA ARG A 69 4.46 -0.42 -6.49
C ARG A 69 4.31 -1.66 -5.60
N LEU A 70 3.42 -1.61 -4.61
CA LEU A 70 3.11 -2.77 -3.76
C LEU A 70 2.46 -3.91 -4.54
N LEU A 71 1.55 -3.60 -5.46
CA LEU A 71 0.93 -4.61 -6.33
C LEU A 71 1.98 -5.32 -7.18
N VAL A 72 2.86 -4.56 -7.85
CA VAL A 72 3.96 -5.12 -8.65
C VAL A 72 4.91 -5.95 -7.79
N LEU A 73 5.21 -5.52 -6.56
CA LEU A 73 6.01 -6.30 -5.61
C LEU A 73 5.35 -7.65 -5.32
N PHE A 74 4.06 -7.68 -5.03
CA PHE A 74 3.34 -8.92 -4.73
C PHE A 74 3.30 -9.87 -5.93
N GLU A 75 3.03 -9.34 -7.13
CA GLU A 75 3.09 -10.13 -8.38
C GLU A 75 4.49 -10.72 -8.60
N GLY A 76 5.54 -9.91 -8.44
CA GLY A 76 6.93 -10.34 -8.57
C GLY A 76 7.35 -11.34 -7.49
N PHE A 77 6.82 -11.21 -6.28
CA PHE A 77 7.09 -12.12 -5.16
C PHE A 77 6.45 -13.49 -5.37
N GLN A 78 5.25 -13.53 -5.96
CA GLN A 78 4.54 -14.77 -6.30
C GLN A 78 5.04 -15.43 -7.59
N ALA A 79 5.93 -14.77 -8.34
CA ALA A 79 6.40 -15.28 -9.63
C ALA A 79 7.14 -16.63 -9.49
N PRO A 80 6.76 -17.65 -10.29
CA PRO A 80 7.23 -19.04 -10.14
C PRO A 80 8.69 -19.24 -10.55
N ASN A 81 9.24 -18.33 -11.35
CA ASN A 81 10.63 -18.31 -11.81
C ASN A 81 11.62 -17.75 -10.78
N ASN A 82 11.13 -17.22 -9.67
CA ASN A 82 11.96 -16.66 -8.61
C ASN A 82 12.02 -17.66 -7.44
N THR A 83 12.97 -18.59 -7.49
CA THR A 83 13.03 -19.73 -6.54
C THR A 83 13.89 -19.46 -5.30
N ASN A 84 14.70 -18.40 -5.31
CA ASN A 84 15.53 -18.03 -4.16
C ASN A 84 14.72 -17.21 -3.14
N ILE A 85 14.24 -17.88 -2.09
CA ILE A 85 13.40 -17.25 -1.07
C ILE A 85 14.16 -16.22 -0.22
N GLU A 86 15.44 -16.44 0.07
CA GLU A 86 16.26 -15.50 0.85
C GLU A 86 16.43 -14.19 0.10
N ALA A 87 16.80 -14.26 -1.18
CA ALA A 87 16.91 -13.08 -2.04
C ALA A 87 15.57 -12.35 -2.20
N LYS A 88 14.44 -13.07 -2.24
CA LYS A 88 13.10 -12.46 -2.24
C LYS A 88 12.83 -11.69 -0.95
N VAL A 89 13.10 -12.30 0.20
CA VAL A 89 12.88 -11.67 1.50
C VAL A 89 13.76 -10.44 1.66
N ASP A 90 15.04 -10.53 1.31
CA ASP A 90 15.97 -9.39 1.38
C ASP A 90 15.53 -8.25 0.45
N MET A 91 15.14 -8.55 -0.79
CA MET A 91 14.65 -7.55 -1.73
C MET A 91 13.36 -6.88 -1.22
N THR A 92 12.42 -7.68 -0.70
CA THR A 92 11.17 -7.19 -0.12
C THR A 92 11.42 -6.30 1.09
N LEU A 93 12.32 -6.69 1.99
CA LEU A 93 12.68 -5.90 3.17
C LEU A 93 13.28 -4.55 2.76
N ASN A 94 14.25 -4.54 1.85
CA ASN A 94 14.87 -3.32 1.35
C ASN A 94 13.84 -2.39 0.69
N PHE A 95 12.91 -2.97 -0.08
CA PHE A 95 11.84 -2.19 -0.70
C PHE A 95 10.89 -1.59 0.33
N LEU A 96 10.47 -2.37 1.33
CA LEU A 96 9.59 -1.89 2.39
C LEU A 96 10.26 -0.79 3.25
N GLU A 97 11.55 -0.92 3.52
CA GLU A 97 12.34 0.12 4.19
C GLU A 97 12.35 1.42 3.36
N TYR A 98 12.58 1.32 2.05
CA TYR A 98 12.47 2.48 1.15
C TYR A 98 11.06 3.10 1.17
N VAL A 99 10.01 2.30 1.14
CA VAL A 99 8.62 2.78 1.20
C VAL A 99 8.37 3.50 2.53
N LEU A 100 8.86 2.98 3.66
CA LEU A 100 8.74 3.64 4.96
C LEU A 100 9.41 5.00 4.96
N VAL A 101 10.67 5.10 4.52
CA VAL A 101 11.39 6.39 4.42
C VAL A 101 10.66 7.37 3.48
N THR A 102 10.05 6.85 2.41
CA THR A 102 9.26 7.67 1.47
C THR A 102 8.00 8.23 2.15
N ILE A 103 7.33 7.42 2.98
CA ILE A 103 6.17 7.85 3.75
C ILE A 103 6.58 8.90 4.80
N ASP A 104 7.67 8.67 5.54
CA ASP A 104 8.16 9.62 6.53
C ASP A 104 8.51 10.97 5.88
N SER A 105 9.16 10.95 4.72
CA SER A 105 9.47 12.16 3.95
C SER A 105 8.20 12.91 3.54
N ARG A 106 7.15 12.18 3.15
CA ARG A 106 5.86 12.77 2.77
C ARG A 106 5.14 13.38 3.99
N ILE A 107 5.18 12.71 5.14
CA ILE A 107 4.62 13.24 6.39
C ILE A 107 5.33 14.54 6.78
N ASP A 108 6.66 14.57 6.72
CA ASP A 108 7.46 15.77 6.98
C ASP A 108 7.09 16.95 6.06
N GLU A 109 6.85 16.68 4.77
CA GLU A 109 6.39 17.68 3.80
C GLU A 109 5.02 18.25 4.19
N LEU A 110 4.07 17.37 4.54
CA LEU A 110 2.73 17.76 4.95
C LEU A 110 2.75 18.58 6.25
N GLU A 111 3.51 18.16 7.26
CA GLU A 111 3.64 18.90 8.52
C GLU A 111 4.30 20.28 8.35
N ARG A 112 5.23 20.42 7.40
CA ARG A 112 5.85 21.71 7.06
C ARG A 112 4.89 22.59 6.27
N GLY A 113 4.07 22.00 5.41
CA GLY A 113 2.99 22.67 4.69
C GLY A 113 1.92 23.21 5.63
N SER A 114 1.50 22.42 6.63
CA SER A 114 0.47 22.81 7.62
C SER A 114 0.92 23.84 8.66
N ARG A 115 2.22 24.18 8.72
CA ARG A 115 2.79 25.17 9.66
C ARG A 115 3.00 26.56 9.05
N LYS A 116 2.65 26.76 7.78
CA LYS A 116 2.62 28.07 7.12
C LYS A 116 1.20 28.63 7.12
#